data_AF-A0A497GX85-F1
#
_entry.id   AF-A0A497GX85-F1
#
_cell.length_a   1.000
_cell.length_b   1.000
_cell.length_c   1.000
_cell.angle_alpha   90.00
_cell.angle_beta   90.00
_cell.angle_gamma   90.00
#
_symmetry.space_group_name_H-M   'P 1'
#
loop_
_entity.id
_entity.type
_entity.pdbx_description
1 polymer ?
#
loop_
_entity_poly.entity_id
_entity_poly.type
_entity_poly.pdbx_seq_one_letter_code
_entity_poly.pdbx_strand_id
1 'polypeptide(L)'
;MRLVFAGWAGQGVRFMGKVAAKALFLEGLRVRASFEYTAAVRYGPVLSYVLASEGEIHEIVPVDADALVLLSPKAESRARPYMDARVVIRNGLYYEGQPKPPQGLPANMFFLGYLSGILGRPRIDLLLKAVDGGANAEALRRGHSAAKGNE
;
A
#
# COMPACT_ATOMS: atom_id res chain seq x y z
N MET A 1 -2.12 8.74 -10.59
CA MET A 1 -2.16 7.50 -9.80
C MET A 1 -2.56 7.82 -8.37
N ARG A 2 -3.58 7.14 -7.85
CA ARG A 2 -4.17 7.32 -6.53
C ARG A 2 -4.17 5.98 -5.80
N LEU A 3 -3.31 5.86 -4.79
CA LEU A 3 -3.22 4.66 -3.96
C LEU A 3 -3.80 4.95 -2.58
N VAL A 4 -4.60 4.00 -2.08
CA VAL A 4 -5.16 4.03 -0.74
C VAL A 4 -4.69 2.81 0.03
N PHE A 5 -4.20 3.06 1.23
CA PHE A 5 -3.74 2.03 2.15
C PHE A 5 -4.54 2.13 3.43
N ALA A 6 -5.18 1.04 3.83
CA ALA A 6 -6.03 1.00 5.01
C ALA A 6 -5.60 -0.13 5.93
N GLY A 7 -5.65 0.12 7.24
CA GLY A 7 -5.33 -0.89 8.24
C GLY A 7 -5.51 -0.37 9.65
N TRP A 8 -4.98 -1.10 10.62
CA TRP A 8 -5.00 -0.73 12.03
C TRP A 8 -3.68 -0.10 12.46
N ALA A 9 -3.74 0.80 13.45
CA ALA A 9 -2.54 1.36 14.06
C ALA A 9 -1.59 0.24 14.51
N GLY A 10 -0.30 0.37 14.17
CA GLY A 10 0.72 -0.66 14.39
C GLY A 10 1.03 -1.54 13.17
N GLN A 11 0.16 -1.60 12.15
CA GLN A 11 0.41 -2.41 10.95
C GLN A 11 1.29 -1.73 9.88
N GLY A 12 1.86 -0.55 10.19
CA GLY A 12 2.77 0.14 9.27
C GLY A 12 2.09 0.78 8.04
N VAL A 13 0.78 1.08 8.09
CA VAL A 13 0.03 1.73 6.99
C VAL A 13 0.66 3.05 6.53
N ARG A 14 0.97 3.95 7.47
CA ARG A 14 1.64 5.23 7.16
C ARG A 14 3.04 5.03 6.58
N PHE A 15 3.77 4.03 7.07
CA PHE A 15 5.10 3.71 6.54
C PHE A 15 5.00 3.20 5.09
N MET A 16 4.03 2.33 4.81
CA MET A 16 3.71 1.85 3.45
C MET A 16 3.42 3.02 2.48
N GLY A 17 2.60 3.98 2.92
CA GLY A 17 2.36 5.23 2.21
C GLY A 17 3.62 6.01 1.87
N LYS A 18 4.50 6.21 2.86
CA LYS A 18 5.78 6.91 2.65
C LYS A 18 6.71 6.20 1.68
N VAL A 19 6.82 4.87 1.76
CA VAL A 19 7.66 4.06 0.87
C VAL A 19 7.16 4.16 -0.57
N ALA A 20 5.86 3.96 -0.79
CA ALA A 20 5.24 4.10 -2.12
C ALA A 20 5.44 5.52 -2.68
N ALA A 21 5.21 6.55 -1.86
CA ALA A 21 5.40 7.94 -2.24
C ALA A 21 6.85 8.26 -2.64
N LYS A 22 7.82 7.79 -1.85
CA LYS A 22 9.24 7.94 -2.16
C LYS A 22 9.62 7.24 -3.47
N ALA A 23 9.12 6.03 -3.70
CA ALA A 23 9.38 5.30 -4.94
C ALA A 23 8.82 6.04 -6.17
N LEU A 24 7.59 6.54 -6.09
CA LEU A 24 6.95 7.31 -7.18
C LEU A 24 7.64 8.64 -7.43
N PHE A 25 8.13 9.30 -6.39
CA PHE A 25 8.94 10.51 -6.54
C PHE A 25 10.25 10.21 -7.28
N LEU A 26 10.89 9.07 -6.99
CA LEU A 26 12.08 8.61 -7.71
C LEU A 26 11.78 8.22 -9.17
N GLU A 27 10.51 8.01 -9.56
CA GLU A 27 10.08 7.87 -10.96
C GLU A 27 9.96 9.22 -11.69
N GLY A 28 10.21 10.34 -11.01
CA GLY A 28 10.07 11.68 -11.57
C GLY A 28 8.65 12.25 -11.46
N LEU A 29 7.76 11.61 -10.70
CA LEU A 29 6.40 12.11 -10.49
C LEU A 29 6.36 13.16 -9.38
N ARG A 30 5.41 14.08 -9.50
CA ARG A 30 4.96 14.89 -8.37
C ARG A 30 4.16 13.99 -7.46
N VAL A 31 4.41 14.07 -6.16
CA VAL A 31 3.79 13.19 -5.17
C VAL A 31 3.26 13.97 -3.99
N ARG A 32 2.05 13.63 -3.56
CA ARG A 32 1.50 14.03 -2.26
C ARG A 32 1.14 12.79 -1.47
N ALA A 33 1.65 12.71 -0.26
CA ALA A 33 1.34 11.65 0.69
C ALA A 33 0.68 12.25 1.93
N SER A 34 -0.50 11.75 2.28
CA SER A 34 -1.26 12.15 3.46
C SER A 34 -1.71 10.92 4.22
N PHE A 35 -2.17 11.11 5.45
CA PHE A 35 -2.68 10.02 6.28
C PHE A 35 -3.71 10.56 7.27
N GLU A 36 -4.61 9.68 7.68
CA GLU A 36 -5.63 9.94 8.69
C GLU A 36 -5.49 8.95 9.83
N TYR A 37 -5.59 9.47 11.06
CA TYR A 37 -5.78 8.70 12.28
C TYR A 37 -7.11 9.07 12.90
N THR A 38 -7.75 8.12 13.58
CA THR A 38 -8.79 8.44 14.55
C THR A 38 -8.16 9.00 15.83
N ALA A 39 -8.96 9.70 16.65
CA ALA A 39 -8.54 10.25 17.95
C ALA A 39 -7.94 9.20 18.92
N ALA A 40 -8.20 7.90 18.69
CA ALA A 40 -7.47 6.81 19.35
C ALA A 40 -6.01 6.75 18.86
N VAL A 41 -5.13 7.50 19.53
CA VAL A 41 -3.67 7.61 19.26
C VAL A 41 -2.97 6.24 19.22
N ARG A 42 -3.55 5.23 19.87
CA ARG A 42 -3.17 3.81 19.77
C ARG A 42 -4.48 3.02 19.62
N TYR A 43 -4.53 2.07 18.69
CA TYR A 43 -5.67 1.18 18.45
C TYR A 43 -6.85 1.74 17.64
N GLY A 44 -6.59 2.50 16.58
CA GLY A 44 -7.63 2.94 15.63
C GLY A 44 -7.35 2.53 14.18
N PRO A 45 -8.36 2.61 13.30
CA PRO A 45 -8.16 2.49 11.86
C PRO A 45 -7.31 3.67 11.36
N VAL A 46 -6.47 3.38 10.37
CA VAL A 46 -5.54 4.32 9.75
C VAL A 46 -5.69 4.22 8.25
N LEU A 47 -5.75 5.37 7.58
CA LEU A 47 -5.67 5.48 6.14
C LEU A 47 -4.41 6.23 5.76
N SER A 48 -3.77 5.80 4.69
CA SER A 48 -2.71 6.56 4.04
C SER A 48 -3.04 6.67 2.56
N TYR A 49 -2.95 7.89 2.05
CA TYR A 49 -3.24 8.22 0.66
C TYR A 49 -1.95 8.63 -0.03
N VAL A 50 -1.74 8.15 -1.25
CA VAL A 50 -0.62 8.53 -2.10
C VAL A 50 -1.17 8.95 -3.46
N LEU A 51 -1.04 10.24 -3.76
CA LEU A 51 -1.38 10.83 -5.03
C LEU A 51 -0.08 11.07 -5.80
N ALA A 52 0.00 10.60 -7.04
CA ALA A 52 1.15 10.82 -7.91
C ALA A 52 0.70 11.19 -9.33
N SER A 53 1.34 12.19 -9.92
CA SER A 53 1.00 12.73 -11.24
C SER A 53 2.23 13.31 -11.93
N GLU A 54 2.23 13.36 -13.25
CA GLU A 54 3.19 14.17 -14.03
C GLU A 54 2.87 15.67 -13.89
N GLY A 55 1.59 16.00 -13.71
CA GLY A 55 1.08 17.35 -13.51
C GLY A 55 0.93 17.76 -12.04
N GLU A 56 0.36 18.94 -11.81
CA GLU A 56 0.06 19.43 -10.46
C GLU A 56 -0.97 18.55 -9.73
N ILE A 57 -0.89 18.54 -8.39
CA ILE A 57 -1.80 17.82 -7.50
C ILE A 57 -2.53 18.82 -6.63
N HIS A 58 -3.82 19.01 -6.89
CA HIS A 58 -4.67 19.96 -6.13
C HIS A 58 -5.42 19.29 -4.98
N GLU A 59 -5.59 17.97 -5.01
CA GLU A 59 -6.31 17.20 -4.00
C GLU A 59 -5.42 16.83 -2.79
N ILE A 60 -6.01 16.64 -1.61
CA ILE A 60 -5.33 16.13 -0.41
C ILE A 60 -5.72 14.67 -0.13
N VAL A 61 -6.99 14.36 -0.35
CA VAL A 61 -7.59 13.04 -0.22
C VAL A 61 -8.21 12.69 -1.57
N PRO A 62 -7.96 11.49 -2.11
CA PRO A 62 -8.53 11.07 -3.39
C PRO A 62 -10.06 10.95 -3.31
N VAL A 63 -10.76 11.29 -4.40
CA VAL A 63 -12.19 10.96 -4.57
C VAL A 63 -12.37 9.51 -5.03
N ASP A 64 -11.46 9.02 -5.86
CA ASP A 64 -11.39 7.66 -6.41
C ASP A 64 -10.01 7.04 -6.20
N ALA A 65 -9.90 5.71 -6.33
CA ALA A 65 -8.63 5.00 -6.13
C ALA A 65 -8.32 4.05 -7.30
N ASP A 66 -7.08 4.12 -7.80
CA ASP A 66 -6.56 3.12 -8.72
C ASP A 66 -6.34 1.79 -7.97
N ALA A 67 -5.92 1.88 -6.71
CA ALA A 67 -5.79 0.71 -5.87
C ALA A 67 -6.05 0.97 -4.39
N LEU A 68 -6.65 -0.03 -3.74
CA LEU A 68 -6.84 -0.13 -2.30
C LEU A 68 -6.08 -1.36 -1.78
N VAL A 69 -5.18 -1.17 -0.81
CA VAL A 69 -4.60 -2.26 -0.02
C VAL A 69 -5.17 -2.20 1.39
N LEU A 70 -5.94 -3.23 1.76
CA LEU A 70 -6.57 -3.37 3.06
C LEU A 70 -5.81 -4.39 3.92
N LEU A 71 -4.99 -3.91 4.86
CA LEU A 71 -4.16 -4.72 5.75
C LEU A 71 -4.93 -5.36 6.92
N SER A 72 -6.16 -4.92 7.18
CA SER A 72 -7.04 -5.48 8.21
C SER A 72 -8.50 -5.27 7.86
N PRO A 73 -9.37 -6.29 8.00
CA PRO A 73 -10.81 -6.14 7.87
C PRO A 73 -11.40 -5.08 8.82
N LYS A 74 -10.75 -4.82 9.97
CA LYS A 74 -11.21 -3.80 10.93
C LYS A 74 -11.18 -2.37 10.38
N ALA A 75 -10.41 -2.12 9.32
CA ALA A 75 -10.34 -0.82 8.67
C ALA A 75 -11.33 -0.66 7.49
N GLU A 76 -12.10 -1.71 7.17
CA GLU A 76 -12.98 -1.75 5.99
C GLU A 76 -14.06 -0.66 6.02
N SER A 77 -14.66 -0.41 7.19
CA SER A 77 -15.67 0.64 7.34
C SER A 77 -15.17 2.03 6.94
N ARG A 78 -13.88 2.31 7.14
CA ARG A 78 -13.22 3.55 6.72
C ARG A 78 -12.75 3.50 5.28
N ALA A 79 -12.36 2.32 4.78
CA ALA A 79 -11.95 2.11 3.40
C ALA A 79 -13.13 2.01 2.42
N ARG A 80 -14.37 1.92 2.92
CA ARG A 80 -15.60 1.75 2.14
C ARG A 80 -15.71 2.67 0.91
N PRO A 81 -15.35 3.96 0.97
CA PRO A 81 -15.40 4.84 -0.20
C PRO A 81 -14.49 4.44 -1.37
N TYR A 82 -13.55 3.51 -1.16
CA TYR A 82 -12.54 3.09 -2.14
C TYR A 82 -12.64 1.59 -2.48
N MET A 83 -13.74 0.93 -2.11
CA MET A 83 -13.92 -0.51 -2.32
C MET A 83 -14.23 -0.87 -3.78
N ASP A 84 -14.55 0.13 -4.60
CA ASP A 84 -14.71 0.08 -6.04
C ASP A 84 -13.42 0.42 -6.80
N ALA A 85 -12.28 0.56 -6.10
CA ALA A 85 -10.99 0.77 -6.72
C ALA A 85 -10.71 -0.30 -7.78
N ARG A 86 -10.00 0.08 -8.86
CA ARG A 86 -9.66 -0.83 -9.95
C ARG A 86 -8.94 -2.10 -9.47
N VAL A 87 -8.09 -1.97 -8.45
CA VAL A 87 -7.43 -3.09 -7.78
C VAL A 87 -7.69 -3.04 -6.29
N VAL A 88 -8.25 -4.11 -5.73
CA VAL A 88 -8.45 -4.25 -4.28
C VAL A 88 -7.69 -5.46 -3.78
N ILE A 89 -6.72 -5.23 -2.89
CA ILE A 89 -5.90 -6.27 -2.26
C ILE A 89 -6.29 -6.36 -0.78
N ARG A 90 -6.67 -7.56 -0.31
CA ARG A 90 -7.16 -7.75 1.06
C ARG A 90 -6.29 -8.74 1.82
N ASN A 91 -5.74 -8.27 2.94
CA ASN A 91 -5.13 -9.13 3.93
C ASN A 91 -6.20 -9.71 4.85
N GLY A 92 -6.64 -10.94 4.59
CA GLY A 92 -7.62 -11.62 5.43
C GLY A 92 -7.65 -13.12 5.22
N LEU A 93 -7.90 -13.85 6.32
CA LEU A 93 -8.05 -15.31 6.32
C LEU A 93 -9.33 -15.79 5.58
N TYR A 94 -10.27 -14.88 5.33
CA TYR A 94 -11.60 -15.19 4.81
C TYR A 94 -11.75 -15.00 3.30
N TYR A 95 -10.67 -14.65 2.60
CA TYR A 95 -10.70 -14.38 1.16
C TYR A 95 -9.88 -15.44 0.43
N GLU A 96 -10.55 -16.37 -0.24
CA GLU A 96 -9.90 -17.37 -1.09
C GLU A 96 -9.14 -16.69 -2.25
N GLY A 97 -7.99 -17.26 -2.63
CA GLY A 97 -7.15 -16.75 -3.70
C GLY A 97 -6.38 -15.46 -3.39
N GLN A 98 -6.44 -14.93 -2.17
CA GLN A 98 -5.63 -13.77 -1.77
C GLN A 98 -4.19 -14.18 -1.43
N PRO A 99 -3.22 -13.31 -1.74
CA PRO A 99 -1.82 -13.61 -1.44
C PRO A 99 -1.59 -13.57 0.07
N LYS A 100 -0.76 -14.50 0.56
CA LYS A 100 -0.44 -14.62 1.98
C LYS A 100 1.01 -14.20 2.22
N PRO A 101 1.26 -13.21 3.08
CA PRO A 101 2.63 -12.86 3.44
C PRO A 101 3.32 -14.05 4.12
N PRO A 102 4.57 -14.39 3.77
CA PRO A 102 5.33 -15.43 4.46
C PRO A 102 5.50 -15.13 5.94
N GLN A 103 5.57 -16.17 6.76
CA GLN A 103 5.76 -16.03 8.20
C GLN A 103 7.08 -15.31 8.51
N GLY A 104 7.05 -14.37 9.47
CA GLY A 104 8.22 -13.58 9.87
C GLY A 104 8.53 -12.39 8.97
N LEU A 105 7.83 -12.23 7.84
CA LEU A 105 7.99 -11.05 6.98
C LEU A 105 6.94 -9.96 7.26
N PRO A 106 7.30 -8.67 7.14
CA PRO A 106 6.36 -7.57 7.29
C PRO A 106 5.25 -7.60 6.22
N ALA A 107 4.02 -7.85 6.66
CA ALA A 107 2.86 -7.96 5.76
C ALA A 107 2.64 -6.70 4.91
N ASN A 108 2.80 -5.51 5.49
CA ASN A 108 2.67 -4.24 4.77
C ASN A 108 3.63 -4.16 3.57
N MET A 109 4.89 -4.52 3.74
CA MET A 109 5.87 -4.51 2.65
C MET A 109 5.59 -5.61 1.62
N PHE A 110 5.12 -6.78 2.06
CA PHE A 110 4.70 -7.83 1.14
C PHE A 110 3.56 -7.36 0.24
N PHE A 111 2.48 -6.81 0.79
CA PHE A 111 1.36 -6.34 -0.02
C PHE A 111 1.70 -5.13 -0.89
N LEU A 112 2.64 -4.27 -0.48
CA LEU A 112 3.16 -3.20 -1.34
C LEU A 112 3.95 -3.76 -2.54
N GLY A 113 4.74 -4.82 -2.33
CA GLY A 113 5.40 -5.54 -3.41
C GLY A 113 4.40 -6.23 -4.34
N TYR A 114 3.38 -6.87 -3.77
CA TYR A 114 2.31 -7.51 -4.54
C TYR A 114 1.55 -6.51 -5.42
N LEU A 115 1.23 -5.34 -4.87
CA LEU A 115 0.64 -4.23 -5.63
C LEU A 115 1.54 -3.80 -6.80
N SER A 116 2.85 -3.66 -6.56
CA SER A 116 3.83 -3.35 -7.61
C SER A 116 3.83 -4.39 -8.72
N GLY A 117 3.73 -5.67 -8.37
CA GLY A 117 3.67 -6.77 -9.34
C GLY A 117 2.42 -6.74 -10.21
N ILE A 118 1.26 -6.40 -9.64
CA ILE A 118 -0.01 -6.28 -10.38
C ILE A 118 -0.01 -5.05 -11.30
N LEU A 119 0.30 -3.87 -10.75
CA LEU A 119 0.14 -2.61 -11.46
C LEU A 119 1.35 -2.25 -12.33
N GLY A 120 2.52 -2.84 -12.06
CA GLY A 120 3.80 -2.40 -12.63
C GLY A 120 4.32 -1.07 -12.06
N ARG A 121 3.56 -0.39 -11.19
CA ARG A 121 3.93 0.85 -10.48
C ARG A 121 3.37 0.87 -9.04
N PRO A 122 4.07 1.43 -8.04
CA PRO A 122 5.44 1.95 -8.11
C PRO A 122 6.42 0.83 -8.48
N ARG A 123 7.50 1.12 -9.22
CA ARG A 123 8.42 0.09 -9.68
C ARG A 123 9.17 -0.56 -8.52
N ILE A 124 9.34 -1.88 -8.59
CA ILE A 124 9.97 -2.66 -7.51
C ILE A 124 11.40 -2.23 -7.20
N ASP A 125 12.21 -1.87 -8.20
CA ASP A 125 13.59 -1.42 -8.00
C ASP A 125 13.65 -0.11 -7.17
N LEU A 126 12.65 0.76 -7.32
CA LEU A 126 12.55 2.01 -6.59
C LEU A 126 11.93 1.83 -5.20
N LEU A 127 10.99 0.90 -5.05
CA LEU A 127 10.50 0.46 -3.74
C LEU A 127 11.64 -0.10 -2.87
N LEU A 128 12.53 -0.90 -3.48
CA LEU A 128 13.70 -1.45 -2.79
C LEU A 128 14.71 -0.36 -2.38
N LYS A 129 14.88 0.70 -3.17
CA LYS A 129 15.67 1.89 -2.80
C LYS A 129 14.99 2.76 -1.73
N ALA A 130 13.68 2.64 -1.59
CA ALA A 130 12.90 3.43 -0.64
C ALA A 130 12.90 2.86 0.79
N VAL A 131 13.41 1.64 1.00
CA VAL A 131 13.51 0.97 2.31
C VAL A 131 14.96 0.70 2.70
N ASP A 132 15.22 0.53 4.01
CA ASP A 132 16.57 0.30 4.56
C ASP A 132 17.09 -1.15 4.37
N GLY A 133 16.54 -1.91 3.42
CA GLY A 133 16.92 -3.31 3.19
C GLY A 133 16.27 -4.32 4.15
N GLY A 134 16.95 -5.45 4.37
CA GLY A 134 16.56 -6.50 5.33
C GLY A 134 15.19 -7.14 5.04
N ALA A 135 14.42 -7.40 6.11
CA ALA A 135 13.11 -8.06 6.03
C ALA A 135 12.09 -7.28 5.19
N ASN A 136 12.17 -5.94 5.16
CA ASN A 136 11.29 -5.12 4.33
C ASN A 136 11.56 -5.32 2.83
N ALA A 137 12.84 -5.31 2.44
CA ALA A 137 13.23 -5.55 1.05
C ALA A 137 12.88 -6.97 0.60
N GLU A 138 13.08 -7.96 1.47
CA GLU A 138 12.69 -9.35 1.17
C GLU A 138 11.17 -9.49 1.01
N ALA A 139 10.38 -8.89 1.92
CA ALA A 139 8.93 -8.88 1.82
C ALA A 139 8.45 -8.24 0.50
N LEU A 140 9.03 -7.10 0.10
CA LEU A 140 8.73 -6.47 -1.20
C LEU A 140 8.99 -7.41 -2.38
N ARG A 141 10.15 -8.08 -2.41
CA ARG A 141 10.49 -9.04 -3.48
C ARG A 141 9.51 -10.21 -3.53
N ARG A 142 9.22 -10.81 -2.38
CA ARG A 142 8.28 -11.94 -2.27
C ARG A 142 6.88 -11.55 -2.74
N GLY A 143 6.38 -10.40 -2.31
CA GLY A 143 5.10 -9.88 -2.77
C GLY A 143 5.07 -9.68 -4.28
N HIS A 144 6.11 -9.05 -4.83
CA HIS A 144 6.21 -8.80 -6.27
C HIS A 144 6.26 -10.08 -7.11
N SER A 145 7.02 -11.08 -6.66
CA SER A 145 7.07 -12.39 -7.34
C SER A 145 5.75 -13.14 -7.25
N ALA A 146 5.09 -13.13 -6.09
CA ALA A 146 3.80 -13.79 -5.90
C ALA A 146 2.72 -13.22 -6.83
N ALA A 147 2.70 -11.90 -7.04
CA ALA A 147 1.78 -11.25 -7.99
C ALA A 147 2.00 -11.67 -9.45
N LYS A 148 3.19 -12.19 -9.78
CA LYS A 148 3.53 -12.67 -11.13
C LYS A 148 3.33 -14.17 -11.32
N GLY A 149 2.91 -14.91 -10.28
CA GLY A 149 2.79 -16.37 -10.32
C GLY A 149 4.13 -17.11 -10.28
N ASN A 150 5.19 -16.45 -9.81
CA ASN A 150 6.51 -17.06 -9.64
C ASN A 150 6.70 -17.46 -8.17
N GLU A 151 6.13 -18.59 -7.75
CA GLU A 151 6.43 -19.25 -6.47
C GLU A 151 7.31 -20.48 -6.66
#